data_AF-A0A6G1RRN5-F1
#
_entry.id   AF-A0A6G1RRN5-F1
#
_cell.length_a   1.000
_cell.length_b   1.000
_cell.length_c   1.000
_cell.angle_alpha   90.00
_cell.angle_beta   90.00
_cell.angle_gamma   90.00
#
_symmetry.space_group_name_H-M   'P 1'
#
loop_
_entity.id
_entity.type
_entity.pdbx_description
1 polymer ?
#
loop_
_entity_poly.entity_id
_entity_poly.type
_entity_poly.pdbx_seq_one_letter_code
_entity_poly.pdbx_strand_id
1 'polypeptide(L)'
;RRRRSFQPAEEPRGTTVLHDTVSAHPPPLPARHFDIKTTEPVSFFLSGLEELLAWQPDSNDDFNVSAVPLAKRQPPLHSKRPRTLVCHDMRGGYLEDRFIQGSATRNPYVFYHWRYIDIFVYFSHHTVTIPPVCWTNAAHRNGVPMLGTFITEWTDGEKLCESFLAG
;
A
#
# COMPACT_ATOMS: atom_id res chain seq x y z
N ARG A 1 81.27 26.90 7.69
CA ARG A 1 80.73 25.55 7.97
C ARG A 1 79.20 25.61 7.84
N ARG A 2 78.65 25.19 6.69
CA ARG A 2 77.24 25.36 6.28
C ARG A 2 76.29 24.53 7.16
N ARG A 3 75.23 25.14 7.71
CA ARG A 3 74.07 24.44 8.28
C ARG A 3 73.19 23.93 7.13
N ARG A 4 73.03 22.61 7.01
CA ARG A 4 72.09 21.96 6.07
C ARG A 4 70.70 21.97 6.69
N SER A 5 69.73 22.51 5.95
CA SER A 5 68.30 22.32 6.15
C SER A 5 67.94 20.86 5.87
N PHE A 6 67.18 20.24 6.79
CA PHE A 6 66.52 18.95 6.58
C PHE A 6 65.02 19.21 6.45
N GLN A 7 64.44 18.84 5.32
CA GLN A 7 62.99 18.64 5.14
C GLN A 7 62.74 17.13 5.09
N PRO A 8 61.76 16.58 5.85
CA PRO A 8 61.29 15.21 5.64
C PRO A 8 60.25 15.15 4.52
N ALA A 9 60.21 13.98 3.88
CA ALA A 9 59.59 13.66 2.59
C ALA A 9 58.05 13.61 2.60
N GLU A 10 57.47 13.85 1.41
CA GLU A 10 56.06 13.60 1.10
C GLU A 10 55.73 12.10 1.18
N GLU A 11 54.63 11.77 1.87
CA GLU A 11 54.04 10.44 1.86
C GLU A 11 53.43 10.10 0.49
N PRO A 12 53.57 8.86 -0.01
CA PRO A 12 52.90 8.46 -1.24
C PRO A 12 51.40 8.34 -0.96
N ARG A 13 50.59 9.13 -1.68
CA ARG A 13 49.13 8.97 -1.73
C ARG A 13 48.81 7.62 -2.38
N GLY A 14 48.67 6.59 -1.56
CA GLY A 14 48.09 5.32 -1.98
C GLY A 14 46.67 5.56 -2.47
N THR A 15 46.41 5.26 -3.74
CA THR A 15 45.07 5.26 -4.30
C THR A 15 44.32 4.09 -3.69
N THR A 16 43.44 4.35 -2.72
CA THR A 16 42.52 3.33 -2.20
C THR A 16 41.54 2.97 -3.31
N VAL A 17 41.79 1.86 -3.99
CA VAL A 17 40.83 1.25 -4.91
C VAL A 17 39.75 0.61 -4.05
N LEU A 18 38.58 1.25 -3.99
CA LEU A 18 37.37 0.65 -3.43
C LEU A 18 37.02 -0.57 -4.29
N HIS A 19 37.31 -1.76 -3.78
CA HIS A 19 36.75 -2.99 -4.33
C HIS A 19 35.27 -3.02 -3.93
N ASP A 20 34.39 -2.67 -4.87
CA ASP A 20 32.97 -2.95 -4.72
C ASP A 20 32.80 -4.45 -4.55
N THR A 21 32.42 -4.84 -3.34
CA THR A 21 32.10 -6.23 -3.02
C THR A 21 30.76 -6.52 -3.66
N VAL A 22 30.77 -7.25 -4.78
CA VAL A 22 29.55 -7.75 -5.42
C VAL A 22 28.91 -8.74 -4.46
N SER A 23 27.96 -8.25 -3.65
CA SER A 23 27.11 -9.10 -2.83
C SER A 23 26.23 -9.91 -3.76
N ALA A 24 26.36 -11.25 -3.71
CA ALA A 24 25.54 -12.18 -4.47
C ALA A 24 24.11 -12.33 -3.92
N HIS A 25 23.76 -11.56 -2.89
CA HIS A 25 22.41 -11.55 -2.37
C HIS A 25 21.49 -10.76 -3.30
N PRO A 26 20.35 -11.33 -3.72
CA PRO A 26 19.35 -10.56 -4.44
C PRO A 26 18.97 -9.32 -3.60
N PRO A 27 18.72 -8.17 -4.24
CA PRO A 27 18.31 -6.98 -3.53
C PRO A 27 17.08 -7.28 -2.68
N PRO A 28 16.97 -6.70 -1.47
CA PRO A 28 15.78 -6.89 -0.64
C PRO A 28 14.54 -6.46 -1.42
N LEU A 29 13.47 -7.25 -1.32
CA LEU A 29 12.20 -6.92 -1.97
C LEU A 29 11.69 -5.56 -1.46
N PRO A 30 10.99 -4.78 -2.30
CA PRO A 30 10.40 -3.52 -1.86
C PRO A 30 9.45 -3.75 -0.68
N ALA A 31 9.77 -3.16 0.48
CA ALA A 31 9.02 -3.36 1.73
C ALA A 31 7.54 -2.94 1.65
N ARG A 32 7.17 -2.14 0.63
CA ARG A 32 5.79 -1.74 0.37
C ARG A 32 4.95 -2.91 -0.16
N HIS A 33 5.50 -3.70 -1.07
CA HIS A 33 4.76 -4.76 -1.77
C HIS A 33 4.82 -6.10 -1.06
N PHE A 34 5.79 -6.30 -0.17
CA PHE A 34 6.06 -7.59 0.46
C PHE A 34 6.20 -7.47 1.98
N ASP A 35 5.61 -8.41 2.72
CA ASP A 35 5.77 -8.51 4.17
C ASP A 35 7.23 -8.82 4.51
N ILE A 36 7.82 -8.04 5.43
CA ILE A 36 9.25 -8.13 5.78
C ILE A 36 9.60 -9.50 6.39
N LYS A 37 8.65 -10.16 7.03
CA LYS A 37 8.89 -11.43 7.74
C LYS A 37 8.61 -12.63 6.85
N THR A 38 7.52 -12.60 6.09
CA THR A 38 7.11 -13.77 5.29
C THR A 38 7.51 -13.68 3.83
N THR A 39 7.91 -12.50 3.36
CA THR A 39 8.19 -12.19 1.95
C THR A 39 7.00 -12.36 1.01
N GLU A 40 5.80 -12.58 1.57
CA GLU A 40 4.56 -12.70 0.81
C GLU A 40 4.09 -11.33 0.31
N PRO A 41 3.47 -11.26 -0.88
CA PRO A 41 2.91 -10.02 -1.37
C PRO A 41 1.76 -9.56 -0.46
N VAL A 42 1.66 -8.25 -0.28
CA VAL A 42 0.65 -7.62 0.58
C VAL A 42 -0.04 -6.44 -0.11
N SER A 43 -1.27 -6.18 0.30
CA SER A 43 -1.97 -4.93 0.04
C SER A 43 -1.51 -3.85 1.00
N PHE A 44 -1.50 -2.61 0.53
CA PHE A 44 -0.98 -1.45 1.26
C PHE A 44 -1.81 -0.20 0.97
N PHE A 45 -1.68 0.79 1.86
CA PHE A 45 -2.24 2.13 1.70
C PHE A 45 -1.20 3.09 1.12
N LEU A 46 -1.63 4.28 0.70
CA LEU A 46 -0.71 5.39 0.43
C LEU A 46 -0.83 6.42 1.57
N SER A 47 0.31 6.82 2.11
CA SER A 47 0.47 7.58 3.34
C SER A 47 0.00 9.03 3.21
N GLY A 48 0.00 9.58 1.99
CA GLY A 48 -0.40 10.96 1.75
C GLY A 48 -0.51 11.34 0.28
N LEU A 49 -0.82 12.60 0.03
CA LEU A 49 -1.08 13.15 -1.30
C LEU A 49 0.17 13.13 -2.19
N GLU A 50 1.36 13.41 -1.64
CA GLU A 50 2.62 13.33 -2.39
C GLU A 50 2.86 11.91 -2.93
N GLU A 51 2.70 10.90 -2.08
CA GLU A 51 2.84 9.49 -2.48
C GLU A 51 1.77 9.10 -3.51
N LEU A 52 0.53 9.56 -3.36
CA LEU A 52 -0.54 9.34 -4.32
C LEU A 52 -0.25 9.97 -5.68
N LEU A 53 0.26 11.21 -5.71
CA LEU A 53 0.59 11.92 -6.95
C LEU A 53 1.83 11.34 -7.64
N ALA A 54 2.80 10.84 -6.86
CA ALA A 54 4.00 10.19 -7.37
C ALA A 54 3.78 8.73 -7.77
N TRP A 55 2.64 8.12 -7.40
CA TRP A 55 2.37 6.72 -7.66
C TRP A 55 2.37 6.43 -9.16
N GLN A 56 3.09 5.38 -9.53
CA GLN A 56 3.09 4.80 -10.87
C GLN A 56 3.00 3.28 -10.70
N PRO A 57 2.22 2.58 -11.54
CA PRO A 57 2.13 1.14 -11.48
C PRO A 57 3.46 0.49 -11.87
N ASP A 58 3.84 -0.54 -11.13
CA ASP A 58 4.95 -1.43 -11.46
C ASP A 58 4.52 -2.91 -11.42
N SER A 59 5.40 -3.82 -11.83
CA SER A 59 5.08 -5.26 -11.94
C SER A 59 4.71 -5.92 -10.61
N ASN A 60 5.08 -5.34 -9.46
CA ASN A 60 4.70 -5.85 -8.15
C ASN A 60 3.26 -5.45 -7.77
N ASP A 61 2.66 -4.48 -8.47
CA ASP A 61 1.26 -4.10 -8.25
C ASP A 61 0.27 -5.13 -8.82
N ASP A 62 0.72 -6.01 -9.72
CA ASP A 62 -0.12 -7.04 -10.35
C ASP A 62 -0.83 -7.94 -9.30
N PHE A 63 -0.19 -8.18 -8.15
CA PHE A 63 -0.80 -8.94 -7.05
C PHE A 63 -2.00 -8.22 -6.42
N ASN A 64 -2.03 -6.89 -6.48
CA ASN A 64 -3.07 -6.05 -5.91
C ASN A 64 -4.21 -5.72 -6.89
N VAL A 65 -4.11 -6.16 -8.15
CA VAL A 65 -5.16 -6.00 -9.15
C VAL A 65 -6.22 -7.10 -8.98
N SER A 66 -7.50 -6.69 -8.95
CA SER A 66 -8.60 -7.64 -8.85
C SER A 66 -8.68 -8.52 -10.09
N ALA A 67 -8.56 -9.83 -9.90
CA ALA A 67 -8.75 -10.84 -10.95
C ALA A 67 -10.24 -11.13 -11.23
N VAL A 68 -11.15 -10.63 -10.39
CA VAL A 68 -12.59 -10.89 -10.50
C VAL A 68 -13.30 -9.64 -11.02
N PRO A 69 -13.90 -9.68 -12.22
CA PRO A 69 -14.71 -8.56 -12.69
C PRO A 69 -15.98 -8.41 -11.84
N LEU A 70 -16.46 -7.18 -11.71
CA LEU A 70 -17.69 -6.88 -10.98
C LEU A 70 -18.88 -7.62 -11.62
N ALA A 71 -19.46 -8.58 -10.91
CA ALA A 71 -20.61 -9.33 -11.36
C ALA A 71 -21.84 -8.43 -11.51
N LYS A 72 -22.70 -8.75 -12.47
CA LYS A 72 -24.00 -8.09 -12.59
C LYS A 72 -24.86 -8.47 -11.38
N ARG A 73 -25.57 -7.49 -10.83
CA ARG A 73 -26.50 -7.69 -9.71
C ARG A 73 -27.95 -7.49 -10.14
N GLN A 74 -28.85 -8.16 -9.43
CA GLN A 74 -30.29 -7.89 -9.50
C GLN A 74 -30.84 -7.60 -8.09
N PRO A 75 -31.56 -6.48 -7.91
CA PRO A 75 -31.76 -5.40 -8.89
C PRO A 75 -30.47 -4.59 -9.15
N PRO A 76 -30.33 -3.94 -10.32
CA PRO A 76 -29.17 -3.08 -10.63
C PRO A 76 -28.98 -1.94 -9.63
N LEU A 77 -27.75 -1.44 -9.49
CA LEU A 77 -27.43 -0.36 -8.54
C LEU A 77 -28.18 0.96 -8.83
N HIS A 78 -28.47 1.23 -10.12
CA HIS A 78 -29.24 2.38 -10.59
C HIS A 78 -30.77 2.21 -10.47
N SER A 79 -31.24 1.15 -9.79
CA SER A 79 -32.67 0.98 -9.52
C SER A 79 -33.17 2.03 -8.52
N LYS A 80 -34.45 2.42 -8.64
CA LYS A 80 -35.08 3.45 -7.78
C LYS A 80 -35.53 2.90 -6.42
N ARG A 81 -34.66 2.15 -5.75
CA ARG A 81 -34.91 1.65 -4.38
C ARG A 81 -33.91 2.21 -3.38
N PRO A 82 -34.21 2.13 -2.07
CA PRO A 82 -33.20 2.36 -1.04
C PRO A 82 -31.98 1.44 -1.24
N ARG A 83 -30.80 1.98 -0.93
CA ARG A 83 -29.53 1.27 -1.02
C ARG A 83 -28.87 1.20 0.35
N THR A 84 -28.21 0.08 0.63
CA THR A 84 -27.44 -0.11 1.86
C THR A 84 -25.96 -0.04 1.57
N LEU A 85 -25.27 0.91 2.20
CA LEU A 85 -23.81 0.99 2.20
C LEU A 85 -23.28 0.40 3.51
N VAL A 86 -22.26 -0.45 3.42
CA VAL A 86 -21.48 -0.90 4.58
C VAL A 86 -20.13 -0.21 4.52
N CYS A 87 -19.77 0.47 5.60
CA CYS A 87 -18.44 1.03 5.81
C CYS A 87 -17.76 0.20 6.90
N HIS A 88 -16.74 -0.55 6.53
CA HIS A 88 -16.10 -1.53 7.40
C HIS A 88 -14.74 -1.03 7.87
N ASP A 89 -14.67 -0.61 9.13
CA ASP A 89 -13.43 -0.42 9.84
C ASP A 89 -12.91 -1.78 10.33
N MET A 90 -11.85 -2.26 9.68
CA MET A 90 -11.21 -3.54 9.98
C MET A 90 -10.17 -3.37 11.12
N ARG A 91 -10.57 -2.69 12.20
CA ARG A 91 -9.73 -2.29 13.34
C ARG A 91 -8.47 -1.53 12.90
N GLY A 92 -8.67 -0.53 12.05
CA GLY A 92 -7.58 0.23 11.44
C GLY A 92 -7.05 -0.33 10.12
N GLY A 93 -7.49 -1.52 9.69
CA GLY A 93 -7.20 -2.07 8.37
C GLY A 93 -5.85 -2.79 8.24
N TYR A 94 -5.67 -3.44 7.08
CA TYR A 94 -4.45 -4.16 6.66
C TYR A 94 -3.90 -5.10 7.74
N LEU A 95 -4.77 -5.87 8.37
CA LEU A 95 -4.39 -6.90 9.34
C LEU A 95 -4.03 -8.17 8.57
N GLU A 96 -4.67 -9.29 8.90
CA GLU A 96 -4.50 -10.57 8.22
C GLU A 96 -5.05 -10.56 6.78
N ASP A 97 -5.93 -9.61 6.49
CA ASP A 97 -6.54 -9.39 5.18
C ASP A 97 -5.62 -8.65 4.19
N ARG A 98 -4.46 -8.16 4.64
CA ARG A 98 -3.44 -7.59 3.75
C ARG A 98 -2.79 -8.64 2.85
N PHE A 99 -2.73 -9.89 3.29
CA PHE A 99 -2.09 -10.95 2.51
C PHE A 99 -2.96 -11.33 1.31
N ILE A 100 -2.37 -11.23 0.12
CA ILE A 100 -3.08 -11.35 -1.16
C ILE A 100 -3.77 -12.72 -1.31
N GLN A 101 -3.12 -13.78 -0.82
CA GLN A 101 -3.61 -15.15 -0.89
C GLN A 101 -4.27 -15.63 0.40
N GLY A 102 -4.62 -14.70 1.30
CA GLY A 102 -5.14 -14.99 2.63
C GLY A 102 -4.03 -15.30 3.63
N SER A 103 -4.43 -15.60 4.86
CA SER A 103 -3.49 -15.95 5.93
C SER A 103 -3.92 -17.23 6.66
N ALA A 104 -3.00 -17.83 7.42
CA ALA A 104 -3.26 -19.02 8.22
C ALA A 104 -4.08 -18.74 9.50
N THR A 105 -4.63 -17.53 9.65
CA THR A 105 -5.44 -17.16 10.80
C THR A 105 -6.67 -18.04 10.92
N ARG A 106 -6.89 -18.60 12.11
CA ARG A 106 -7.97 -19.58 12.36
C ARG A 106 -9.37 -18.97 12.23
N ASN A 107 -9.55 -17.73 12.70
CA ASN A 107 -10.84 -17.05 12.75
C ASN A 107 -10.72 -15.64 12.13
N PRO A 108 -10.50 -15.52 10.82
CA PRO A 108 -10.45 -14.23 10.16
C PRO A 108 -11.84 -13.58 10.17
N TYR A 109 -11.89 -12.26 10.08
CA TYR A 109 -13.16 -11.60 9.79
C TYR A 109 -13.60 -11.96 8.37
N VAL A 110 -14.89 -12.19 8.23
CA VAL A 110 -15.49 -12.76 7.03
C VAL A 110 -16.89 -12.18 6.89
N PHE A 111 -17.20 -11.71 5.68
CA PHE A 111 -18.51 -11.15 5.36
C PHE A 111 -19.23 -12.01 4.33
N TYR A 112 -20.46 -12.40 4.64
CA TYR A 112 -21.26 -13.32 3.83
C TYR A 112 -22.58 -12.71 3.34
N HIS A 113 -23.00 -11.59 3.92
CA HIS A 113 -24.31 -10.97 3.69
C HIS A 113 -24.33 -10.03 2.48
N TRP A 114 -23.56 -10.34 1.44
CA TRP A 114 -23.41 -9.53 0.23
C TRP A 114 -24.73 -9.21 -0.47
N ARG A 115 -25.70 -10.11 -0.41
CA ARG A 115 -27.04 -9.92 -1.00
C ARG A 115 -27.80 -8.72 -0.42
N TYR A 116 -27.49 -8.33 0.82
CA TYR A 116 -28.23 -7.28 1.54
C TYR A 116 -27.59 -5.90 1.46
N ILE A 117 -26.48 -5.77 0.72
CA ILE A 117 -25.75 -4.52 0.59
C ILE A 117 -25.59 -4.14 -0.88
N ASP A 118 -25.40 -2.85 -1.10
CA ASP A 118 -25.27 -2.23 -2.41
C ASP A 118 -23.86 -1.79 -2.71
N ILE A 119 -23.16 -1.32 -1.68
CA ILE A 119 -21.81 -0.77 -1.76
C ILE A 119 -21.08 -1.21 -0.49
N PHE A 120 -19.83 -1.62 -0.64
CA PHE A 120 -18.95 -1.90 0.49
C PHE A 120 -17.77 -0.93 0.43
N VAL A 121 -17.50 -0.24 1.53
CA VAL A 121 -16.34 0.63 1.72
C VAL A 121 -15.40 -0.07 2.69
N TYR A 122 -14.16 -0.32 2.25
CA TYR A 122 -13.08 -0.72 3.14
C TYR A 122 -12.49 0.53 3.77
N PHE A 123 -12.68 0.68 5.08
CA PHE A 123 -12.25 1.86 5.81
C PHE A 123 -10.99 1.55 6.62
N SER A 124 -10.04 2.49 6.58
CA SER A 124 -8.88 2.52 7.47
C SER A 124 -8.60 3.97 7.88
N HIS A 125 -7.69 4.17 8.83
CA HIS A 125 -7.25 5.50 9.28
C HIS A 125 -6.07 6.06 8.47
N HIS A 126 -5.87 5.56 7.24
CA HIS A 126 -4.86 6.07 6.33
C HIS A 126 -5.47 7.05 5.34
N THR A 127 -4.75 8.14 5.05
CA THR A 127 -5.16 9.22 4.12
C THR A 127 -5.73 8.67 2.82
N VAL A 128 -5.06 7.67 2.22
CA VAL A 128 -5.51 6.99 1.02
C VAL A 128 -5.53 5.48 1.28
N THR A 129 -6.73 4.93 1.40
CA THR A 129 -6.96 3.51 1.61
C THR A 129 -7.33 2.84 0.29
N ILE A 130 -6.54 1.84 -0.11
CA ILE A 130 -6.83 0.96 -1.24
C ILE A 130 -7.35 -0.36 -0.65
N PRO A 131 -8.58 -0.80 -0.97
CA PRO A 131 -9.11 -2.05 -0.41
C PRO A 131 -8.21 -3.23 -0.74
N PRO A 132 -7.86 -4.09 0.24
CA PRO A 132 -7.10 -5.30 -0.06
C PRO A 132 -7.79 -6.13 -1.14
N VAL A 133 -7.01 -6.69 -2.07
CA VAL A 133 -7.55 -7.31 -3.29
C VAL A 133 -8.50 -8.48 -2.98
N CYS A 134 -8.31 -9.15 -1.85
CA CYS A 134 -9.17 -10.22 -1.37
C CYS A 134 -10.62 -9.73 -1.15
N TRP A 135 -10.79 -8.54 -0.59
CA TRP A 135 -12.08 -7.87 -0.38
C TRP A 135 -12.71 -7.46 -1.70
N THR A 136 -11.93 -6.85 -2.60
CA THR A 136 -12.41 -6.46 -3.93
C THR A 136 -12.89 -7.68 -4.72
N ASN A 137 -12.11 -8.76 -4.74
CA ASN A 137 -12.47 -10.01 -5.40
C ASN A 137 -13.76 -10.62 -4.80
N ALA A 138 -13.90 -10.62 -3.47
CA ALA A 138 -15.09 -11.14 -2.80
C ALA A 138 -16.35 -10.32 -3.11
N ALA A 139 -16.25 -8.99 -3.06
CA ALA A 139 -17.35 -8.08 -3.34
C ALA A 139 -17.77 -8.15 -4.82
N HIS A 140 -16.80 -8.13 -5.74
CA HIS A 140 -17.05 -8.24 -7.18
C HIS A 140 -17.75 -9.54 -7.55
N ARG A 141 -17.33 -10.68 -6.98
CA ARG A 141 -18.00 -11.97 -7.19
C ARG A 141 -19.48 -11.94 -6.80
N ASN A 142 -19.83 -11.09 -5.83
CA ASN A 142 -21.21 -10.93 -5.35
C ASN A 142 -21.95 -9.72 -5.95
N GLY A 143 -21.37 -9.05 -6.95
CA GLY A 143 -21.98 -7.90 -7.61
C GLY A 143 -22.07 -6.65 -6.74
N VAL A 144 -21.13 -6.51 -5.79
CA VAL A 144 -20.99 -5.34 -4.92
C VAL A 144 -19.72 -4.59 -5.30
N PRO A 145 -19.77 -3.30 -5.67
CA PRO A 145 -18.58 -2.48 -5.81
C PRO A 145 -17.88 -2.32 -4.46
N MET A 146 -16.55 -2.47 -4.47
CA MET A 146 -15.67 -2.24 -3.33
C MET A 146 -15.01 -0.87 -3.49
N LEU A 147 -15.16 0.00 -2.51
CA LEU A 147 -14.58 1.34 -2.50
C LEU A 147 -13.49 1.43 -1.43
N GLY A 148 -12.40 2.11 -1.77
CA GLY A 148 -11.44 2.61 -0.80
C GLY A 148 -11.93 3.89 -0.13
N THR A 149 -11.07 4.48 0.68
CA THR A 149 -11.34 5.76 1.33
C THR A 149 -10.23 6.76 1.05
N PHE A 150 -10.62 8.01 0.87
CA PHE A 150 -9.73 9.15 1.05
C PHE A 150 -10.26 9.91 2.26
N ILE A 151 -9.44 10.06 3.30
CA ILE A 151 -9.88 10.69 4.54
C ILE A 151 -8.91 11.78 4.98
N THR A 152 -9.45 12.72 5.74
CA THR A 152 -8.70 13.73 6.47
C THR A 152 -9.12 13.66 7.93
N GLU A 153 -8.15 13.59 8.83
CA GLU A 153 -8.41 13.42 10.26
C GLU A 153 -7.68 14.48 11.07
N TRP A 154 -8.42 15.10 12.00
CA TRP A 154 -7.88 16.03 12.98
C TRP A 154 -7.09 17.20 12.35
N THR A 155 -6.09 17.70 13.08
CA THR A 155 -5.26 18.84 12.68
C THR A 155 -4.42 18.57 11.42
N ASP A 156 -3.98 17.34 11.21
CA ASP A 156 -3.23 17.01 9.98
C ASP A 156 -4.15 16.94 8.76
N GLY A 157 -5.39 16.48 8.95
CA GLY A 157 -6.44 16.55 7.96
C GLY A 157 -6.81 17.98 7.57
N GLU A 158 -6.87 18.90 8.53
CA GLU A 158 -7.08 20.34 8.27
C GLU A 158 -5.98 20.89 7.34
N LYS A 159 -4.70 20.70 7.69
CA LYS A 159 -3.56 21.11 6.86
C LYS A 159 -3.60 20.47 5.46
N LEU A 160 -4.00 19.20 5.38
CA LEU A 160 -4.12 18.50 4.11
C LEU A 160 -5.22 19.14 3.25
N CYS A 161 -6.39 19.43 3.83
CA CYS A 161 -7.48 20.12 3.15
C CYS A 161 -7.07 21.52 2.68
N GLU A 162 -6.35 22.28 3.51
CA GLU A 162 -5.82 23.61 3.13
C GLU A 162 -4.92 23.51 1.90
N SER A 163 -3.97 22.57 1.88
CA SER A 163 -3.09 22.33 0.74
C SER A 163 -3.86 21.86 -0.51
N PHE A 164 -4.72 20.86 -0.35
CA PHE A 164 -5.45 20.21 -1.44
C PHE A 164 -6.49 21.12 -2.10
N LEU A 165 -7.19 21.96 -1.31
CA LEU A 165 -8.24 22.84 -1.80
C LEU A 165 -7.73 24.23 -2.22
N ALA A 166 -6.46 24.55 -1.95
CA ALA A 166 -5.88 25.84 -2.30
C ALA A 166 -5.78 26.08 -3.82
N GLY A 167 -5.75 25.03 -4.64
CA GLY A 167 -5.76 25.12 -6.12
C GLY A 167 -4.46 25.63 -6.72
#